data_AF-A0A645FLF5-F1
#
_entry.id   AF-A0A645FLF5-F1
#
_cell.length_a   1.000
_cell.length_b   1.000
_cell.length_c   1.000
_cell.angle_alpha   90.00
_cell.angle_beta   90.00
_cell.angle_gamma   90.00
#
_symmetry.space_group_name_H-M   'P 1'
#
loop_
_entity.id
_entity.type
_entity.pdbx_description
1 polymer ?
#
loop_
_entity_poly.entity_id
_entity_poly.type
_entity_poly.pdbx_seq_one_letter_code
_entity_poly.pdbx_strand_id
1 'polypeptide(L)'
;MGVISDECPDSAHLQGLIEQLAVRLDRACRAKYQKGVNFLGVGGMKIFRDLIYGMRGVVRDDHRFYKKRKLYDFPQKNLKNQLFNLFMGVATTFKFVRIGAYQNMKPLYILEHKRLVDSDRL
;
A
#
# COMPACT_ATOMS: atom_id res chain seq x y z
N MET A 1 -8.27 -13.59 10.74
CA MET A 1 -7.11 -13.86 11.60
C MET A 1 -7.01 -12.76 12.63
N GLY A 2 -6.83 -13.16 13.89
CA GLY A 2 -6.82 -12.25 15.05
C GLY A 2 -5.52 -11.46 15.16
N VAL A 3 -5.54 -10.48 16.05
CA VAL A 3 -4.39 -9.67 16.45
C VAL A 3 -4.26 -9.85 17.96
N ILE A 4 -3.03 -10.03 18.43
CA ILE A 4 -2.70 -10.03 19.87
C ILE A 4 -1.84 -8.80 20.09
N SER A 5 -2.17 -8.03 21.13
CA SER A 5 -1.40 -6.87 21.57
C SER A 5 -0.88 -7.10 22.98
N ASP A 6 0.25 -6.51 23.30
CA ASP A 6 0.90 -6.52 24.63
C ASP A 6 0.30 -5.47 25.58
N GLU A 7 -0.77 -4.79 25.15
CA GLU A 7 -1.49 -3.79 25.95
C GLU A 7 -2.22 -4.39 27.17
N CYS A 8 -2.34 -5.71 27.27
CA CYS A 8 -2.99 -6.37 28.39
C CYS A 8 -1.96 -6.68 29.50
N PRO A 9 -2.09 -6.08 30.70
CA PRO A 9 -1.14 -6.29 31.79
C PRO A 9 -1.26 -7.67 32.46
N ASP A 10 -2.33 -8.42 32.20
CA ASP A 10 -2.56 -9.73 32.79
C ASP A 10 -1.99 -10.86 31.92
N SER A 11 -0.95 -11.52 32.45
CA SER A 11 -0.26 -12.63 31.78
C SER A 11 -1.16 -13.85 31.58
N ALA A 12 -2.08 -14.13 32.50
CA ALA A 12 -3.00 -15.27 32.37
C ALA A 12 -3.99 -15.06 31.22
N HIS A 13 -4.50 -13.83 31.09
CA HIS A 13 -5.36 -13.44 29.98
C HIS A 13 -4.62 -13.50 28.63
N LEU A 14 -3.40 -12.98 28.56
CA LEU A 14 -2.57 -13.06 27.35
C LEU A 14 -2.32 -14.50 26.91
N GLN A 15 -1.99 -15.39 27.85
CA GLN A 15 -1.80 -16.80 27.54
C GLN A 15 -3.07 -17.44 26.95
N GLY A 16 -4.24 -17.16 27.53
CA GLY A 16 -5.51 -17.61 26.99
C GLY A 16 -5.78 -17.09 25.57
N LEU A 17 -5.45 -15.83 25.28
CA LEU A 17 -5.58 -15.25 23.93
C LEU A 17 -4.66 -15.94 22.91
N ILE A 18 -3.43 -16.26 23.31
CA ILE A 18 -2.45 -16.98 22.47
C ILE A 18 -2.96 -18.39 22.16
N GLU A 19 -3.40 -19.13 23.17
CA GLU A 19 -3.93 -20.48 23.00
C GLU A 19 -5.16 -20.50 22.08
N GLN A 20 -6.10 -19.57 22.29
CA GLN A 20 -7.27 -19.43 21.44
C GLN A 20 -6.91 -19.05 20.00
N LEU A 21 -5.91 -18.18 19.80
CA LEU A 21 -5.42 -17.84 18.47
C LEU A 21 -4.80 -19.07 17.78
N ALA A 22 -4.01 -19.87 18.49
CA ALA A 22 -3.41 -21.09 17.97
C ALA A 22 -4.46 -22.10 17.50
N VAL A 23 -5.51 -22.32 18.31
CA VAL A 23 -6.63 -23.20 17.93
C VAL A 23 -7.37 -22.67 16.69
N ARG A 24 -7.59 -21.36 16.61
CA ARG A 24 -8.23 -20.73 15.45
C ARG A 24 -7.38 -20.84 14.18
N LEU A 25 -6.05 -20.72 14.32
CA LEU A 25 -5.10 -20.90 13.23
C LEU A 25 -5.10 -22.34 12.71
N ASP A 26 -5.02 -23.34 13.59
CA ASP A 26 -5.08 -24.76 13.20
C ASP A 26 -6.37 -25.08 12.43
N ARG A 27 -7.52 -24.64 12.95
CA ARG A 27 -8.82 -24.80 12.26
C ARG A 27 -8.83 -24.15 10.88
N ALA A 28 -8.31 -22.93 10.77
CA ALA A 28 -8.25 -22.21 9.51
C ALA A 28 -7.30 -22.86 8.49
N CYS A 29 -6.15 -23.38 8.95
CA CYS A 29 -5.20 -24.12 8.12
C CYS A 29 -5.83 -25.40 7.58
N ARG A 30 -6.49 -26.20 8.44
CA ARG A 30 -7.19 -27.43 8.04
C ARG A 30 -8.31 -27.15 7.05
N ALA A 31 -9.05 -26.05 7.25
CA ALA A 31 -10.11 -25.62 6.35
C ALA A 31 -9.60 -24.94 5.06
N LYS A 32 -8.28 -24.78 4.88
CA LYS A 32 -7.67 -23.97 3.81
C LYS A 32 -8.32 -22.60 3.67
N TYR A 33 -8.68 -22.00 4.80
CA TYR A 33 -9.45 -20.78 4.86
C TYR A 33 -8.67 -19.62 4.24
N GLN A 34 -9.21 -19.05 3.16
CA GLN A 34 -8.73 -17.80 2.59
C GLN A 34 -9.67 -16.67 3.02
N LYS A 35 -9.12 -15.72 3.79
CA LYS A 35 -9.90 -14.55 4.21
C LYS A 35 -10.23 -13.72 2.98
N GLY A 36 -11.52 -13.50 2.73
CA GLY A 36 -11.98 -12.57 1.71
C GLY A 36 -11.45 -11.16 1.96
N VAL A 37 -11.15 -10.44 0.88
CA VAL A 37 -10.72 -9.04 0.97
C VAL A 37 -11.92 -8.21 1.43
N ASN A 38 -11.76 -7.46 2.53
CA ASN A 38 -12.80 -6.57 3.02
C ASN A 38 -12.81 -5.24 2.24
N PHE A 39 -13.84 -4.42 2.44
CA PHE A 39 -13.96 -3.11 1.80
C PHE A 39 -12.69 -2.25 1.95
N LEU A 40 -12.12 -2.22 3.17
CA LEU A 40 -10.87 -1.50 3.45
C LEU A 40 -9.69 -2.03 2.62
N GLY A 41 -9.57 -3.35 2.47
CA GLY A 41 -8.53 -3.97 1.65
C GLY A 41 -8.69 -3.65 0.17
N VAL A 42 -9.92 -3.62 -0.35
CA VAL A 42 -10.20 -3.23 -1.73
C VAL A 42 -9.95 -1.74 -1.94
N GLY A 43 -10.44 -0.89 -1.04
CA GLY A 43 -10.28 0.56 -1.11
C GLY A 43 -8.83 0.99 -1.02
N GLY A 44 -8.08 0.44 -0.06
CA GLY A 44 -6.64 0.70 0.06
C GLY A 44 -5.88 0.31 -1.20
N MET A 45 -6.17 -0.87 -1.77
CA MET A 45 -5.52 -1.31 -3.01
C MET A 45 -5.79 -0.35 -4.18
N LYS A 46 -7.00 0.20 -4.28
CA LYS A 46 -7.34 1.19 -5.33
C LYS A 46 -6.57 2.50 -5.16
N ILE A 47 -6.49 3.03 -3.94
CA ILE A 47 -5.73 4.25 -3.62
C ILE A 47 -4.25 4.05 -3.97
N PHE A 48 -3.65 2.94 -3.53
CA PHE A 48 -2.25 2.63 -3.82
C PHE A 48 -2.00 2.43 -5.32
N ARG A 49 -2.88 1.72 -6.01
CA ARG A 49 -2.79 1.51 -7.47
C ARG A 49 -2.72 2.85 -8.22
N ASP A 50 -3.57 3.81 -7.86
CA ASP A 50 -3.63 5.11 -8.52
C ASP A 50 -2.38 5.96 -8.20
N LEU A 51 -1.92 5.91 -6.94
CA LEU A 51 -0.70 6.57 -6.49
C LEU A 51 0.55 6.04 -7.21
N ILE A 52 0.73 4.72 -7.29
CA ILE A 52 1.86 4.08 -7.99
C ILE A 52 1.82 4.39 -9.48
N TYR A 53 0.62 4.45 -10.09
CA TYR A 53 0.50 4.86 -11.48
C TYR A 53 0.89 6.33 -11.71
N GLY A 54 0.51 7.23 -10.80
CA GLY A 54 0.91 8.64 -10.83
C GLY A 54 2.42 8.83 -10.70
N MET A 55 3.07 8.01 -9.86
CA MET A 55 4.50 8.11 -9.53
C MET A 55 5.41 7.08 -10.25
N ARG A 56 4.93 6.41 -11.30
CA ARG A 56 5.68 5.34 -12.01
C ARG A 56 7.06 5.75 -12.53
N GLY A 57 7.31 7.04 -12.74
CA GLY A 57 8.64 7.57 -13.10
C GLY A 57 9.66 7.54 -11.94
N VAL A 58 9.19 7.63 -10.70
CA VAL A 58 10.01 7.57 -9.48
C VAL A 58 10.07 6.14 -8.96
N VAL A 59 8.92 5.46 -8.91
CA VAL A 59 8.75 4.14 -8.29
C VAL A 59 8.67 3.05 -9.36
N ARG A 60 9.79 2.84 -10.06
CA ARG A 60 9.87 1.95 -11.22
C ARG A 60 9.62 0.48 -10.89
N ASP A 61 10.11 0.03 -9.73
CA ASP A 61 10.01 -1.38 -9.34
C ASP A 61 8.59 -1.76 -8.95
N ASP A 62 7.90 -0.90 -8.18
CA ASP A 62 6.48 -1.09 -7.88
C ASP A 62 5.63 -1.02 -9.15
N HIS A 63 5.91 -0.08 -10.06
CA HIS A 63 5.23 -0.05 -11.35
C HIS A 63 5.39 -1.36 -12.13
N ARG A 64 6.59 -1.94 -12.15
CA ARG A 64 6.86 -3.24 -12.79
C ARG A 64 6.06 -4.36 -12.13
N PHE A 65 5.99 -4.37 -10.80
CA PHE A 65 5.21 -5.35 -10.04
C PHE A 65 3.71 -5.28 -10.37
N TYR A 66 3.13 -4.08 -10.32
CA TYR A 66 1.71 -3.85 -10.60
C TYR A 66 1.34 -4.19 -12.05
N LYS A 67 2.23 -3.87 -13.00
CA LYS A 67 2.04 -4.22 -14.42
C LYS A 67 2.09 -5.73 -14.63
N LYS A 68 3.06 -6.44 -14.05
CA LYS A 68 3.19 -7.89 -14.17
C LYS A 68 1.98 -8.63 -13.61
N ARG A 69 1.40 -8.13 -12.51
CA ARG A 69 0.23 -8.70 -11.85
C ARG A 69 -1.12 -8.21 -12.40
N LYS A 70 -1.12 -7.39 -13.46
CA LYS A 70 -2.34 -6.80 -14.07
C LYS A 70 -3.23 -6.09 -13.05
N LEU A 71 -2.62 -5.40 -12.07
CA LEU A 71 -3.33 -4.67 -11.02
C LEU A 71 -3.90 -3.31 -11.49
N TYR A 72 -3.63 -2.92 -12.74
CA TYR A 72 -4.18 -1.71 -13.36
C TYR A 72 -5.45 -2.04 -14.14
N ASP A 73 -6.60 -1.68 -13.58
CA ASP A 73 -7.97 -1.95 -14.04
C ASP A 73 -8.73 -0.67 -14.45
N PHE A 74 -8.05 0.47 -14.62
CA PHE A 74 -8.66 1.78 -14.91
C PHE A 74 -8.15 2.44 -16.19
N PRO A 75 -8.93 3.35 -16.83
CA PRO A 75 -8.52 4.04 -18.06
C PRO A 75 -7.33 4.98 -17.82
N GLN A 76 -6.23 4.72 -18.51
CA GLN A 76 -4.93 5.38 -18.33
C GLN A 76 -4.73 6.65 -19.19
N LYS A 77 -5.78 7.45 -19.42
CA LYS A 77 -5.81 8.52 -20.43
C LYS A 77 -5.25 9.89 -19.99
N ASN A 78 -4.64 10.00 -18.82
CA ASN A 78 -4.11 11.28 -18.34
C ASN A 78 -2.77 11.63 -19.02
N LEU A 79 -2.81 12.36 -20.14
CA LEU A 79 -1.61 12.77 -20.90
C LEU A 79 -0.59 13.55 -20.05
N LYS A 80 -1.06 14.43 -19.15
CA LYS A 80 -0.19 15.18 -18.23
C LYS A 80 0.65 14.24 -17.35
N ASN A 81 0.01 13.21 -16.79
CA ASN A 81 0.71 12.21 -15.96
C ASN A 81 1.63 11.35 -16.81
N GLN A 82 1.30 11.10 -18.08
CA GLN A 82 2.20 10.35 -18.96
C GLN A 82 3.49 11.11 -19.25
N LEU A 83 3.39 12.41 -19.55
CA LEU A 83 4.54 13.28 -19.81
C LEU A 83 5.42 13.47 -18.57
N PHE A 84 4.80 13.73 -17.40
CA PHE A 84 5.52 13.84 -16.13
C PHE A 84 6.29 12.56 -15.80
N ASN A 85 5.67 11.39 -16.03
CA ASN A 85 6.33 10.11 -15.77
C ASN A 85 7.48 9.80 -16.74
N LEU A 86 7.39 10.24 -17.99
CA LEU A 86 8.49 10.11 -18.94
C LEU A 86 9.69 10.94 -18.48
N PHE A 87 9.44 12.21 -18.13
CA PHE A 87 10.47 13.11 -17.63
C PHE A 87 11.11 12.57 -16.35
N MET A 88 10.30 12.16 -15.36
CA MET A 88 10.81 11.60 -14.11
C MET A 88 11.54 10.29 -14.30
N GLY A 89 11.15 9.46 -15.27
CA GLY A 89 11.91 8.26 -15.63
C GLY A 89 13.33 8.60 -16.13
N VAL A 90 13.46 9.60 -16.99
CA VAL A 90 14.79 10.03 -17.44
C VAL A 90 15.58 10.58 -16.24
N ALA A 91 14.96 11.43 -15.41
CA ALA A 91 15.59 12.04 -14.25
C ALA A 91 16.07 11.00 -13.20
N THR A 92 15.27 9.97 -12.88
CA THR A 92 15.65 8.93 -11.91
C THR A 92 16.72 7.96 -12.39
N THR A 93 17.10 8.02 -13.67
CA THR A 93 18.27 7.30 -14.19
C THR A 93 19.57 7.89 -13.63
N PHE A 94 19.56 9.19 -13.31
CA PHE A 94 20.68 9.83 -12.62
C PHE A 94 20.68 9.49 -11.13
N LYS A 95 21.80 8.95 -10.64
CA LYS A 95 21.96 8.42 -9.27
C LYS A 95 21.66 9.47 -8.19
N PHE A 96 22.00 10.74 -8.42
CA PHE A 96 21.76 11.83 -7.48
C PHE A 96 20.26 12.12 -7.29
N VAL A 97 19.51 12.22 -8.39
CA VAL A 97 18.06 12.44 -8.37
C VAL A 97 17.37 11.27 -7.68
N ARG A 98 17.81 10.04 -7.99
CA ARG A 98 17.25 8.83 -7.41
C ARG A 98 17.39 8.81 -5.88
N ILE A 99 18.60 9.10 -5.37
CA ILE A 99 18.85 9.11 -3.91
C ILE A 99 18.04 10.23 -3.23
N GLY A 100 18.01 11.44 -3.80
CA GLY A 100 17.21 12.54 -3.27
C GLY A 100 15.70 12.29 -3.29
N ALA A 101 15.21 11.59 -4.32
CA ALA A 101 13.81 11.18 -4.40
C ALA A 101 13.43 10.16 -3.32
N TYR A 102 14.32 9.19 -3.03
CA TYR A 102 14.10 8.23 -1.94
C TYR A 102 14.05 8.90 -0.57
N GLN A 103 14.91 9.89 -0.32
CA GLN A 103 14.91 10.64 0.93
C GLN A 103 13.62 11.45 1.13
N ASN A 104 13.05 11.98 0.05
CA ASN A 104 11.83 12.79 0.07
C ASN A 104 10.55 12.02 -0.31
N MET A 105 10.59 10.68 -0.27
CA MET A 105 9.50 9.84 -0.77
C MET A 105 8.27 9.83 0.14
N LYS A 106 8.48 9.90 1.46
CA LYS A 106 7.41 9.94 2.47
C LYS A 106 6.41 11.09 2.27
N PRO A 107 6.84 12.37 2.15
CA PRO A 107 5.90 13.46 1.93
C PRO A 107 5.20 13.37 0.57
N LEU A 108 5.85 12.82 -0.47
CA LEU A 108 5.24 12.65 -1.80
C LEU A 108 3.99 11.75 -1.75
N TYR A 109 4.01 10.68 -0.96
CA TYR A 109 2.87 9.77 -0.84
C TYR A 109 1.67 10.39 -0.13
N ILE A 110 1.92 11.31 0.78
CA ILE A 110 0.88 11.94 1.61
C ILE A 110 0.34 13.20 0.93
N LEU A 111 1.07 13.80 -0.01
CA LEU A 111 0.76 15.11 -0.59
C LEU A 111 -0.69 15.26 -1.09
N GLU A 112 -1.19 14.31 -1.89
CA GLU A 112 -2.55 14.38 -2.41
C GLU A 112 -3.61 14.22 -1.31
N HIS A 113 -3.37 13.30 -0.38
CA HIS A 113 -4.26 13.04 0.74
C HIS A 113 -4.30 14.23 1.69
N LYS A 114 -3.14 14.87 1.94
CA LYS A 114 -3.01 16.07 2.75
C LYS A 114 -3.75 17.24 2.13
N ARG A 115 -3.66 17.43 0.80
CA ARG A 115 -4.44 18.47 0.11
C ARG A 115 -5.94 18.30 0.29
N LEU A 116 -6.43 17.06 0.31
CA LEU A 116 -7.86 16.79 0.50
C LEU A 116 -8.30 17.08 1.94
N VAL A 117 -7.50 16.66 2.93
CA VAL A 117 -7.75 16.94 4.36
C VAL A 117 -7.71 18.45 4.64
N ASP A 118 -6.70 19.14 4.12
CA ASP A 118 -6.52 20.59 4.31
C ASP A 118 -7.56 21.43 3.53
N SER A 119 -8.35 20.81 2.63
CA SER A 119 -9.32 21.51 1.79
C SER A 119 -10.72 21.66 2.40
N ASP A 120 -10.95 21.20 3.63
CA ASP A 120 -12.24 21.24 4.36
C ASP A 120 -13.47 20.76 3.52
N ARG A 121 -13.24 19.93 2.49
CA ARG A 121 -14.29 19.39 1.60
C ARG A 121 -14.76 17.98 2.00
N LEU A 122 -14.85 17.70 3.30
CA LEU A 122 -15.41 16.46 3.83
C LEU A 122 -16.75 16.69 4.51
#